data_AF-A0A160VQN4-F1
#
_entry.id   AF-A0A160VQN4-F1
#
_cell.length_a   1.000
_cell.length_b   1.000
_cell.length_c   1.000
_cell.angle_alpha   90.00
_cell.angle_beta   90.00
_cell.angle_gamma   90.00
#
_symmetry.space_group_name_H-M   'P 1'
#
loop_
_entity.id
_entity.type
_entity.pdbx_description
1 polymer ?
#
loop_
_entity_poly.entity_id
_entity_poly.type
_entity_poly.pdbx_seq_one_letter_code
_entity_poly.pdbx_strand_id
1 'polypeptide(L)'
;MMIREVHELLNKMWEGIFELREELRQELEDFEVEEVGEVFNAYLYIDSRWEEMKYPHPAFTIRPAGEVGATPQGFYFVFAFPKEEITEDFVREFIEGFGRAFIYGMENFLDDFYNYERPISPADVWRKIRESDEEMINFEVDFSFDKEEVKRDLLKFIELARRFNLL
;
A
#
# COMPACT_ATOMS: atom_id res chain seq x y z
N MET A 1 -21.01 -5.28 17.29
CA MET A 1 -19.89 -4.53 17.87
C MET A 1 -20.39 -3.62 18.98
N MET A 2 -19.74 -3.68 20.13
CA MET A 2 -20.02 -2.81 21.26
C MET A 2 -19.34 -1.45 21.01
N ILE A 3 -19.97 -0.32 21.37
CA ILE A 3 -19.44 1.04 21.13
C ILE A 3 -17.98 1.23 21.60
N ARG A 4 -17.58 0.51 22.64
CA ARG A 4 -16.21 0.47 23.17
C ARG A 4 -15.21 -0.07 22.15
N GLU A 5 -15.51 -1.18 21.49
CA GLU A 5 -14.62 -1.82 20.51
C GLU A 5 -14.42 -0.92 19.29
N VAL A 6 -15.48 -0.25 18.84
CA VAL A 6 -15.40 0.74 17.75
C VAL A 6 -14.48 1.88 18.14
N HIS A 7 -14.67 2.45 19.33
CA HIS A 7 -13.87 3.57 19.82
C HIS A 7 -12.38 3.20 19.93
N GLU A 8 -12.08 2.02 20.49
CA GLU A 8 -10.71 1.53 20.63
C GLU A 8 -10.05 1.28 19.27
N LEU A 9 -10.78 0.73 18.29
CA LEU A 9 -10.28 0.54 16.93
C LEU A 9 -9.96 1.87 16.24
N LEU A 10 -10.87 2.85 16.33
CA LEU A 10 -10.66 4.17 15.75
C LEU A 10 -9.45 4.88 16.38
N ASN A 11 -9.29 4.85 17.70
CA ASN A 11 -8.08 5.42 18.32
C ASN A 11 -6.82 4.69 17.84
N LYS A 12 -6.86 3.35 17.79
CA LYS A 12 -5.71 2.54 17.36
C LYS A 12 -5.23 2.88 15.94
N MET A 13 -6.17 3.09 15.02
CA MET A 13 -5.86 3.49 13.65
C MET A 13 -5.20 4.88 13.58
N TRP A 14 -5.79 5.88 14.22
CA TRP A 14 -5.31 7.27 14.12
C TRP A 14 -4.03 7.47 14.91
N GLU A 15 -3.98 7.06 16.18
CA GLU A 15 -2.78 7.14 17.01
C GLU A 15 -1.63 6.35 16.39
N GLY A 16 -1.91 5.15 15.86
CA GLY A 16 -0.93 4.33 15.19
C GLY A 16 -0.24 5.02 14.00
N ILE A 17 -1.00 5.76 13.19
CA ILE A 17 -0.44 6.50 12.05
C ILE A 17 0.32 7.75 12.47
N PHE A 18 -0.16 8.50 13.47
CA PHE A 18 0.61 9.63 14.01
C PHE A 18 1.97 9.19 14.55
N GLU A 19 2.00 8.10 15.32
CA GLU A 19 3.25 7.55 15.85
C GLU A 19 4.16 7.03 14.73
N LEU A 20 3.61 6.23 13.80
CA LEU A 20 4.38 5.65 12.71
C LEU A 20 4.98 6.74 11.81
N ARG A 21 4.25 7.84 11.57
CA ARG A 21 4.75 8.99 10.81
C ARG A 21 5.98 9.61 11.46
N GLU A 22 5.94 9.88 12.76
CA GLU A 22 7.08 10.48 13.47
C GLU A 22 8.30 9.56 13.52
N GLU A 23 8.08 8.26 13.62
CA GLU A 23 9.12 7.24 13.56
C GLU A 23 9.75 7.20 12.15
N LEU A 24 8.94 7.05 11.09
CA LEU A 24 9.44 7.00 9.72
C LEU A 24 10.09 8.30 9.25
N ARG A 25 9.62 9.47 9.73
CA ARG A 25 10.27 10.77 9.46
C ARG A 25 11.70 10.82 9.99
N GLN A 26 12.00 10.08 11.07
CA GLN A 26 13.35 9.99 11.64
C GLN A 26 14.20 8.91 10.96
N GLU A 27 13.57 7.81 10.55
CA GLU A 27 14.25 6.64 9.98
C GLU A 27 14.53 6.78 8.48
N LEU A 28 13.70 7.49 7.73
CA LEU A 28 13.80 7.66 6.27
C LEU A 28 14.42 9.01 5.88
N GLU A 29 15.69 9.22 6.25
CA GLU A 29 16.39 10.52 6.05
C GLU A 29 16.48 10.97 4.58
N ASP A 30 16.46 10.02 3.63
CA ASP A 30 16.52 10.30 2.18
C ASP A 30 15.16 10.66 1.56
N PHE A 31 14.06 10.56 2.32
CA PHE A 31 12.69 10.75 1.85
C PHE A 31 12.04 11.96 2.52
N GLU A 32 11.16 12.64 1.79
CA GLU A 32 10.29 13.65 2.39
C GLU A 32 9.01 12.98 2.91
N VAL A 33 8.88 12.95 4.24
CA VAL A 33 7.71 12.38 4.94
C VAL A 33 6.77 13.51 5.34
N GLU A 34 5.63 13.61 4.65
CA GLU A 34 4.65 14.67 4.85
C GLU A 34 3.86 14.50 6.16
N GLU A 35 3.01 15.48 6.48
CA GLU A 35 2.10 15.41 7.63
C GLU A 35 0.94 14.44 7.37
N VAL A 36 0.35 13.92 8.45
CA VAL A 36 -0.84 13.06 8.34
C VAL A 36 -2.03 13.88 7.86
N GLY A 37 -2.67 13.40 6.80
CA GLY A 37 -3.91 13.92 6.24
C GLY A 37 -5.07 12.92 6.37
N GLU A 38 -6.24 13.37 5.91
CA GLU A 38 -7.44 12.55 5.82
C GLU A 38 -7.71 12.20 4.36
N VAL A 39 -7.83 10.90 4.07
CA VAL A 39 -8.22 10.39 2.75
C VAL A 39 -9.67 9.94 2.80
N PHE A 40 -10.47 10.35 1.81
CA PHE A 40 -11.89 10.01 1.68
C PHE A 40 -12.15 9.22 0.41
N ASN A 41 -13.19 8.39 0.41
CA ASN A 41 -13.66 7.62 -0.76
C ASN A 41 -12.64 6.62 -1.32
N ALA A 42 -11.71 6.15 -0.47
CA ALA A 42 -10.88 5.00 -0.78
C ALA A 42 -11.69 3.70 -0.68
N TYR A 43 -11.15 2.59 -1.17
CA TYR A 43 -11.82 1.29 -1.21
C TYR A 43 -11.03 0.25 -0.42
N LEU A 44 -11.74 -0.70 0.17
CA LEU A 44 -11.15 -1.85 0.86
C LEU A 44 -11.66 -3.15 0.29
N TYR A 45 -10.79 -4.17 0.27
CA TYR A 45 -11.19 -5.51 -0.15
C TYR A 45 -11.72 -6.30 1.05
N ILE A 46 -13.05 -6.38 1.18
CA ILE A 46 -13.76 -7.03 2.29
C ILE A 46 -14.64 -8.13 1.73
N ASP A 47 -14.55 -9.34 2.30
CA ASP A 47 -15.37 -10.50 1.91
C ASP A 47 -15.38 -10.72 0.38
N SER A 48 -14.20 -10.62 -0.24
CA SER A 48 -14.00 -10.82 -1.67
C SER A 48 -14.63 -9.75 -2.58
N ARG A 49 -14.83 -8.53 -2.06
CA ARG A 49 -15.39 -7.38 -2.78
C ARG A 49 -14.70 -6.08 -2.41
N TRP A 50 -14.56 -5.18 -3.37
CA TRP A 50 -14.18 -3.79 -3.12
C TRP A 50 -15.36 -3.01 -2.56
N GLU A 51 -15.22 -2.46 -1.36
CA GLU A 51 -16.22 -1.69 -0.64
C GLU A 51 -15.72 -0.26 -0.38
N GLU A 52 -16.56 0.73 -0.68
CA GLU A 52 -16.21 2.15 -0.56
C GLU A 52 -16.21 2.62 0.90
N MET A 53 -15.12 3.27 1.32
CA MET A 53 -15.01 3.99 2.58
C MET A 53 -15.50 5.43 2.43
N LYS A 54 -16.76 5.68 2.80
CA LYS A 54 -17.32 7.03 2.88
C LYS A 54 -16.82 7.84 4.09
N TYR A 55 -16.19 7.16 5.03
CA TYR A 55 -15.53 7.77 6.19
C TYR A 55 -14.05 8.02 5.86
N PRO A 56 -13.41 8.99 6.53
CA PRO A 56 -12.00 9.24 6.32
C PRO A 56 -11.14 8.15 6.96
N HIS A 57 -9.93 8.00 6.45
CA HIS A 57 -8.87 7.25 7.09
C HIS A 57 -7.56 8.05 7.12
N PRO A 58 -6.68 7.81 8.10
CA PRO A 58 -5.43 8.55 8.25
C PRO A 58 -4.34 7.99 7.32
N ALA A 59 -3.66 8.87 6.59
CA ALA A 59 -2.51 8.53 5.75
C ALA A 59 -1.53 9.70 5.62
N PHE A 60 -0.29 9.42 5.24
CA PHE A 60 0.72 10.43 4.91
C PHE A 60 1.58 10.01 3.72
N THR A 61 2.00 11.01 2.94
CA THR A 61 2.86 10.83 1.77
C THR A 61 4.32 10.60 2.17
N ILE A 62 4.98 9.68 1.49
CA ILE A 62 6.43 9.52 1.45
C ILE A 62 6.89 9.83 0.02
N ARG A 63 7.40 11.03 -0.24
CA ARG A 63 7.84 11.41 -1.60
C ARG A 63 9.10 10.66 -2.01
N PRO A 64 9.23 10.25 -3.29
CA PRO A 64 8.45 10.75 -4.42
C PRO A 64 7.12 10.06 -4.71
N ALA A 65 6.89 8.84 -4.21
CA ALA A 65 5.91 7.94 -4.81
C ALA A 65 5.08 7.11 -3.81
N GLY A 66 5.31 7.26 -2.50
CA GLY A 66 4.73 6.41 -1.47
C GLY A 66 3.62 7.07 -0.66
N GLU A 67 2.76 6.24 -0.09
CA GLU A 67 1.80 6.59 0.96
C GLU A 67 1.83 5.50 2.03
N VAL A 68 1.68 5.89 3.29
CA VAL A 68 1.47 4.98 4.42
C VAL A 68 0.20 5.41 5.14
N GLY A 69 -0.67 4.45 5.45
CA GLY A 69 -1.94 4.75 6.10
C GLY A 69 -2.49 3.59 6.91
N ALA A 70 -3.64 3.85 7.55
CA ALA A 70 -4.39 2.82 8.28
C ALA A 70 -5.84 2.81 7.84
N THR A 71 -6.41 1.62 7.73
CA THR A 71 -7.83 1.40 7.52
C THR A 71 -8.35 0.47 8.62
N PRO A 72 -9.66 0.17 8.73
CA PRO A 72 -10.13 -0.80 9.71
C PRO A 72 -9.51 -2.20 9.58
N GLN A 73 -8.85 -2.52 8.45
CA GLN A 73 -8.15 -3.79 8.23
C GLN A 73 -6.73 -3.81 8.81
N GLY A 74 -6.13 -2.65 9.09
CA GLY A 74 -4.77 -2.53 9.62
C GLY A 74 -3.99 -1.40 8.99
N PHE A 75 -2.67 -1.49 9.02
CA PHE A 75 -1.78 -0.57 8.33
C PHE A 75 -1.54 -1.01 6.88
N TYR A 76 -1.18 -0.07 6.02
CA TYR A 76 -0.72 -0.34 4.66
C TYR A 76 0.40 0.62 4.27
N PHE A 77 1.18 0.23 3.28
CA PHE A 77 1.89 1.18 2.43
C PHE A 77 1.60 0.89 0.97
N VAL A 78 1.65 1.93 0.14
CA VAL A 78 1.51 1.82 -1.31
C VAL A 78 2.53 2.71 -2.00
N PHE A 79 3.13 2.22 -3.09
CA PHE A 79 3.96 3.04 -3.97
C PHE A 79 3.46 2.96 -5.41
N ALA A 80 3.43 4.10 -6.09
CA ALA A 80 3.01 4.22 -7.48
C ALA A 80 4.21 4.47 -8.40
N PHE A 81 4.36 3.68 -9.46
CA PHE A 81 5.41 3.87 -10.46
C PHE A 81 4.84 3.96 -11.88
N PRO A 82 5.49 4.71 -12.79
CA PRO A 82 5.12 4.72 -14.20
C PRO A 82 5.23 3.32 -14.81
N LYS A 83 4.22 2.92 -15.58
CA LYS A 83 4.14 1.59 -16.21
C LYS A 83 5.39 1.24 -17.02
N GLU A 84 5.96 2.23 -17.70
CA GLU A 84 7.14 2.10 -18.55
C GLU A 84 8.45 1.84 -17.78
N GLU A 85 8.50 2.14 -16.48
CA GLU A 85 9.68 1.92 -15.64
C GLU A 85 9.66 0.54 -14.97
N ILE A 86 8.48 -0.09 -14.88
CA ILE A 86 8.28 -1.39 -14.24
C ILE A 86 8.78 -2.52 -15.15
N THR A 87 9.32 -3.57 -14.53
CA THR A 87 9.76 -4.78 -15.23
C THR A 87 9.07 -6.03 -14.69
N GLU A 88 9.02 -7.10 -15.49
CA GLU A 88 8.50 -8.41 -15.06
C GLU A 88 9.24 -8.95 -13.83
N ASP A 89 10.56 -8.75 -13.78
CA ASP A 89 11.39 -9.19 -12.66
C ASP A 89 11.04 -8.45 -11.36
N PHE A 90 10.77 -7.15 -11.43
CA PHE A 90 10.30 -6.38 -10.28
C PHE A 90 8.95 -6.89 -9.78
N VAL A 91 7.99 -7.11 -10.69
CA VAL A 91 6.66 -7.66 -10.35
C VAL A 91 6.78 -9.01 -9.68
N ARG A 92 7.63 -9.90 -10.19
CA ARG A 92 7.89 -11.21 -9.60
C ARG A 92 8.49 -11.09 -8.19
N GLU A 93 9.56 -10.31 -8.04
CA GLU A 93 10.22 -10.15 -6.73
C GLU A 93 9.32 -9.48 -5.70
N PHE A 94 8.44 -8.56 -6.12
CA PHE A 94 7.42 -7.98 -5.25
C PHE A 94 6.41 -9.03 -4.77
N ILE A 95 5.79 -9.78 -5.70
CA ILE A 95 4.80 -10.81 -5.35
C ILE A 95 5.39 -11.89 -4.45
N GLU A 96 6.62 -12.33 -4.72
CA GLU A 96 7.31 -13.33 -3.89
C GLU A 96 7.79 -12.76 -2.54
N GLY A 97 7.98 -11.44 -2.48
CA GLY A 97 8.53 -10.72 -1.33
C GLY A 97 7.50 -10.35 -0.26
N PHE A 98 6.23 -10.14 -0.63
CA PHE A 98 5.23 -9.54 0.26
C PHE A 98 3.95 -10.40 0.33
N GLY A 99 3.49 -10.69 1.56
CA GLY A 99 2.44 -11.67 1.81
C GLY A 99 1.02 -11.21 1.47
N ARG A 100 0.63 -10.01 1.91
CA ARG A 100 -0.69 -9.42 1.65
C ARG A 100 -0.58 -8.29 0.63
N ALA A 101 -0.11 -8.65 -0.56
CA ALA A 101 0.21 -7.70 -1.59
C ALA A 101 -0.92 -7.53 -2.61
N PHE A 102 -1.08 -6.31 -3.11
CA PHE A 102 -1.96 -5.96 -4.21
C PHE A 102 -1.19 -5.19 -5.27
N ILE A 103 -1.60 -5.37 -6.53
CA ILE A 103 -1.09 -4.58 -7.66
C ILE A 103 -2.30 -4.16 -8.49
N TYR A 104 -2.48 -2.86 -8.68
CA TYR A 104 -3.64 -2.30 -9.37
C TYR A 104 -3.30 -1.01 -10.10
N GLY A 105 -4.17 -0.61 -11.03
CA GLY A 105 -4.05 0.63 -11.79
C GLY A 105 -4.40 1.87 -10.99
N MET A 106 -3.98 3.04 -11.43
CA MET A 106 -4.39 4.30 -10.80
C MET A 106 -5.82 4.69 -11.19
N GLU A 107 -6.22 4.47 -12.45
CA GLU A 107 -7.53 4.84 -12.98
C GLU A 107 -8.58 3.75 -12.70
N ASN A 108 -8.22 2.48 -12.87
CA ASN A 108 -9.08 1.32 -12.63
C ASN A 108 -8.63 0.51 -11.41
N PHE A 109 -8.65 1.13 -10.24
CA PHE A 109 -8.28 0.50 -8.96
C PHE A 109 -9.21 -0.64 -8.51
N LEU A 110 -10.36 -0.85 -9.18
CA LEU A 110 -11.29 -1.96 -8.88
C LEU A 110 -10.94 -3.25 -9.63
N ASP A 111 -10.08 -3.19 -10.66
CA ASP A 111 -9.64 -4.34 -11.45
C ASP A 111 -8.15 -4.63 -11.18
N ASP A 112 -7.92 -5.42 -10.13
CA ASP A 112 -6.57 -5.78 -9.70
C ASP A 112 -5.80 -6.55 -10.77
N PHE A 113 -4.56 -6.11 -11.02
CA PHE A 113 -3.59 -6.95 -11.71
C PHE A 113 -3.20 -8.16 -10.85
N TYR A 114 -3.02 -7.95 -9.55
CA TYR A 114 -2.73 -8.99 -8.57
C TYR A 114 -3.46 -8.73 -7.24
N ASN A 115 -4.02 -9.78 -6.66
CA ASN A 115 -4.67 -9.77 -5.36
C ASN A 115 -4.25 -11.05 -4.60
N TYR A 116 -3.61 -10.90 -3.43
CA TYR A 116 -3.05 -12.02 -2.69
C TYR A 116 -4.08 -13.09 -2.27
N GLU A 117 -5.38 -12.73 -2.17
CA GLU A 117 -6.45 -13.69 -1.87
C GLU A 117 -6.80 -14.58 -3.08
N ARG A 118 -6.44 -14.13 -4.29
CA ARG A 118 -6.69 -14.84 -5.56
C ARG A 118 -5.43 -14.81 -6.44
N PRO A 119 -4.34 -15.45 -5.98
CA PRO A 119 -3.04 -15.31 -6.61
C PRO A 119 -3.06 -15.89 -8.02
N ILE A 120 -2.38 -15.20 -8.94
CA ILE A 120 -2.07 -15.66 -10.29
C ILE A 120 -0.56 -15.62 -10.50
N SER A 121 -0.05 -16.18 -11.59
CA SER A 121 1.40 -16.20 -11.82
C SER A 121 1.94 -14.78 -12.05
N PRO A 122 3.17 -14.45 -11.60
CA PRO A 122 3.80 -13.16 -11.89
C PRO A 122 3.85 -12.81 -13.38
N ALA A 123 4.03 -13.81 -14.24
CA ALA A 123 3.98 -13.64 -15.69
C ALA A 123 2.59 -13.22 -16.20
N ASP A 124 1.51 -13.76 -15.62
CA ASP A 124 0.15 -13.34 -15.94
C ASP A 124 -0.14 -11.93 -15.43
N VAL A 125 0.34 -11.57 -14.23
CA VAL A 125 0.24 -10.19 -13.70
C VAL A 125 0.95 -9.22 -14.64
N TRP A 126 2.19 -9.52 -15.02
CA TRP A 126 2.95 -8.68 -15.95
C TRP A 126 2.27 -8.53 -17.31
N ARG A 127 1.71 -9.63 -17.86
CA ARG A 127 0.92 -9.55 -19.09
C ARG A 127 -0.26 -8.59 -18.93
N LYS A 128 -1.02 -8.69 -17.84
CA LYS A 128 -2.15 -7.78 -17.60
C LYS A 128 -1.71 -6.32 -17.50
N ILE A 129 -0.62 -6.02 -16.77
CA ILE A 129 -0.06 -4.66 -16.68
C ILE A 129 0.31 -4.14 -18.07
N ARG A 130 1.00 -4.96 -18.88
CA ARG A 130 1.42 -4.61 -20.24
C ARG A 130 0.26 -4.32 -21.19
N GLU A 131 -0.84 -5.06 -21.04
CA GLU A 131 -2.03 -4.97 -21.88
C GLU A 131 -3.03 -3.89 -21.40
N SER A 132 -2.80 -3.30 -20.23
CA SER A 132 -3.67 -2.26 -19.68
C SER A 132 -3.39 -0.88 -20.26
N ASP A 133 -4.39 0.00 -20.16
CA ASP A 133 -4.30 1.42 -20.49
C ASP A 133 -3.80 2.28 -19.31
N GLU A 134 -3.42 1.67 -18.19
CA GLU A 134 -2.92 2.38 -16.99
C GLU A 134 -1.56 3.03 -17.23
N GLU A 135 -1.39 4.29 -16.84
CA GLU A 135 -0.09 4.97 -16.90
C GLU A 135 0.74 4.75 -15.63
N MET A 136 0.07 4.63 -14.48
CA MET A 136 0.68 4.43 -13.16
C MET A 136 0.18 3.12 -12.56
N ILE A 137 1.08 2.37 -11.94
CA ILE A 137 0.77 1.10 -11.28
C ILE A 137 1.11 1.21 -9.80
N ASN A 138 0.13 0.88 -8.96
CA ASN A 138 0.25 0.85 -7.52
C ASN A 138 0.71 -0.52 -7.03
N PHE A 139 1.61 -0.51 -6.05
CA PHE A 139 2.11 -1.69 -5.34
C PHE A 139 1.82 -1.50 -3.86
N GLU A 140 0.78 -2.17 -3.37
CA GLU A 140 0.30 -2.04 -1.99
C GLU A 140 0.61 -3.29 -1.18
N VAL A 141 0.96 -3.10 0.09
CA VAL A 141 1.12 -4.17 1.05
C VAL A 141 0.32 -3.86 2.30
N ASP A 142 -0.55 -4.80 2.66
CA ASP A 142 -1.40 -4.74 3.84
C ASP A 142 -0.76 -5.44 5.05
N PHE A 143 -1.01 -4.88 6.23
CA PHE A 143 -0.52 -5.40 7.49
C PHE A 143 -1.66 -5.56 8.48
N SER A 144 -1.39 -6.30 9.55
CA SER A 144 -2.17 -6.12 10.77
C SER A 144 -1.81 -4.78 11.43
N PHE A 145 -2.38 -4.46 12.59
CA PHE A 145 -1.94 -3.30 13.36
C PHE A 145 -0.60 -3.57 14.08
N ASP A 146 0.46 -3.83 13.31
CA ASP A 146 1.83 -4.08 13.75
C ASP A 146 2.78 -3.10 13.03
N LYS A 147 3.24 -2.07 13.75
CA LYS A 147 4.12 -1.03 13.21
C LYS A 147 5.50 -1.57 12.79
N GLU A 148 6.01 -2.56 13.52
CA GLU A 148 7.35 -3.12 13.26
C GLU A 148 7.34 -3.95 11.96
N GLU A 149 6.22 -4.61 11.68
CA GLU A 149 5.99 -5.29 10.40
C GLU A 149 6.01 -4.30 9.24
N VAL A 150 5.28 -3.19 9.36
CA VAL A 150 5.22 -2.13 8.34
C VAL A 150 6.61 -1.57 8.06
N LYS A 151 7.36 -1.18 9.10
CA LYS A 151 8.70 -0.59 8.95
C LYS A 151 9.67 -1.54 8.24
N ARG A 152 9.72 -2.79 8.70
CA ARG A 152 10.62 -3.80 8.13
C ARG A 152 10.32 -4.04 6.66
N ASP A 153 9.05 -4.21 6.32
CA ASP A 153 8.65 -4.53 4.95
C ASP A 153 8.72 -3.29 4.04
N LEU A 154 8.49 -2.08 4.57
CA LEU A 154 8.73 -0.82 3.86
C LEU A 154 10.21 -0.65 3.50
N LEU A 155 11.13 -0.88 4.43
CA LEU A 155 12.57 -0.84 4.14
C LEU A 155 12.97 -1.88 3.08
N LYS A 156 12.44 -3.10 3.19
CA LYS A 156 12.61 -4.14 2.18
C LYS A 156 12.08 -3.72 0.81
N PHE A 157 10.94 -3.04 0.76
CA PHE A 157 10.35 -2.51 -0.47
C PHE A 157 11.23 -1.42 -1.09
N ILE A 158 11.72 -0.49 -0.28
CA ILE A 158 12.64 0.57 -0.73
C ILE A 158 13.93 -0.03 -1.32
N GLU A 159 14.50 -1.04 -0.67
CA GLU A 159 15.67 -1.76 -1.19
C GLU A 159 15.37 -2.48 -2.51
N LEU A 160 14.20 -3.11 -2.63
CA LEU A 160 13.73 -3.71 -3.88
C LEU A 160 13.61 -2.64 -4.97
N ALA A 161 12.88 -1.55 -4.74
CA ALA A 161 12.67 -0.48 -5.71
C ALA A 161 13.98 0.16 -6.19
N ARG A 162 14.93 0.42 -5.27
CA ARG A 162 16.27 0.95 -5.60
C ARG A 162 17.07 0.02 -6.52
N ARG A 163 16.99 -1.31 -6.33
CA ARG A 163 17.67 -2.27 -7.23
C ARG A 163 17.18 -2.20 -8.67
N PHE A 164 15.93 -1.75 -8.86
CA PHE A 164 15.31 -1.58 -10.17
C PHE A 164 15.30 -0.11 -10.66
N ASN A 165 15.96 0.81 -9.94
CA ASN A 165 16.01 2.25 -10.22
C ASN A 165 14.65 2.96 -10.20
N LEU A 166 13.72 2.52 -9.34
CA LEU A 166 12.40 3.14 -9.17
C LEU A 166 12.38 4.18 -8.04
N LEU A 167 13.36 4.11 -7.12
CA LEU A 167 13.59 5.02 -5.98
C LEU A 167 15.08 5.28 -5.80
#